data_AF-A0A932S7E6-F1
#
_entry.id   AF-A0A932S7E6-F1
#
_cell.length_a   1.000
_cell.length_b   1.000
_cell.length_c   1.000
_cell.angle_alpha   90.00
_cell.angle_beta   90.00
_cell.angle_gamma   90.00
#
_symmetry.space_group_name_H-M   'P 1'
#
loop_
_entity.id
_entity.type
_entity.pdbx_description
1 polymer ?
#
loop_
_entity_poly.entity_id
_entity_poly.type
_entity_poly.pdbx_seq_one_letter_code
_entity_poly.pdbx_strand_id
1 'polypeptide(L)' 'MTVALVLEIAFRDPALLRLALTHSSYVNERPDEAPESNERLEYLGDAVLGLAIARELYDRYPEYAEGQLT' A
#
# COMPACT_ATOMS: atom_id res chain seq x y z
N MET A 1 18.71 8.62 6.08
CA MET A 1 17.30 8.91 6.42
C MET A 1 16.48 7.71 5.95
N THR A 2 15.87 6.96 6.86
CA THR A 2 15.14 5.71 6.52
C THR A 2 13.66 6.02 6.30
N VAL A 3 13.03 5.44 5.27
CA VAL A 3 11.60 5.66 4.92
C VAL A 3 10.66 5.50 6.12
N ALA A 4 10.89 4.51 6.98
CA ALA A 4 10.08 4.28 8.19
C ALA A 4 10.07 5.47 9.18
N LEU A 5 11.16 6.23 9.25
CA LEU A 5 11.28 7.37 10.16
C LEU A 5 10.44 8.56 9.69
N VAL A 6 10.34 8.76 8.37
CA VAL A 6 9.52 9.82 7.78
C VAL A 6 8.03 9.54 7.95
N LEU A 7 7.65 8.26 7.88
CA LEU A 7 6.26 7.83 8.04
C LEU A 7 5.83 7.69 9.50
N GLU A 8 6.76 7.83 10.46
CA GLU A 8 6.52 7.62 11.89
C GLU A 8 5.90 6.24 12.20
N ILE A 9 6.22 5.23 11.39
CA ILE A 9 5.71 3.86 11.52
C ILE A 9 6.82 2.92 11.96
N ALA A 10 6.58 2.23 13.08
CA ALA A 10 7.39 1.09 13.49
C ALA A 10 6.88 -0.20 12.81
N PHE A 11 7.58 -0.66 11.79
CA PHE A 11 7.31 -1.95 11.16
C PHE A 11 7.67 -3.08 12.13
N ARG A 12 6.69 -3.94 12.45
CA ARG A 12 6.92 -5.14 13.27
C ARG A 12 7.89 -6.13 12.60
N ASP A 13 7.85 -6.18 11.28
CA ASP A 13 8.76 -6.94 10.45
C ASP A 13 9.46 -6.01 9.44
N PRO A 14 10.77 -5.74 9.60
CA PRO A 14 11.54 -4.95 8.65
C PRO A 14 11.61 -5.58 7.24
N ALA A 15 11.39 -6.90 7.10
CA ALA A 15 11.31 -7.55 5.79
C ALA A 15 10.10 -7.06 4.98
N LEU A 16 9.00 -6.72 5.66
CA LEU A 16 7.81 -6.19 5.00
C LEU A 16 8.07 -4.83 4.35
N LEU A 17 8.83 -3.95 5.02
CA LEU A 17 9.25 -2.67 4.43
C LEU A 17 10.18 -2.88 3.23
N ARG A 18 11.10 -3.84 3.30
CA ARG A 18 11.96 -4.18 2.16
C ARG A 18 11.12 -4.69 0.98
N LEU A 19 10.19 -5.61 1.23
CA LEU A 19 9.29 -6.14 0.21
C LEU A 19 8.45 -5.03 -0.42
N ALA A 20 7.85 -4.14 0.39
CA ALA A 20 7.06 -3.01 -0.10
C ALA A 20 7.87 -2.04 -1.00
N LEU A 21 9.19 -1.97 -0.82
CA LEU A 21 10.11 -1.16 -1.61
C LEU A 21 10.81 -1.95 -2.74
N THR A 22 10.44 -3.22 -2.98
CA THR A 22 11.05 -4.06 -4.02
C THR A 22 10.19 -4.07 -5.27
N HIS A 23 10.64 -3.36 -6.31
CA HIS A 23 9.96 -3.31 -7.61
C HIS A 23 10.24 -4.58 -8.43
N SER A 24 9.30 -4.96 -9.32
CA SER A 24 9.41 -6.15 -10.17
C SER A 24 10.65 -6.15 -11.07
N SER A 25 11.12 -4.99 -11.52
CA SER A 25 12.38 -4.88 -12.30
C SER A 25 13.60 -5.34 -11.49
N TYR A 26 13.65 -5.06 -10.19
CA TYR A 26 14.76 -5.49 -9.33
C TYR A 26 14.78 -7.01 -9.18
N VAL A 27 13.60 -7.62 -9.00
CA VAL A 27 13.42 -9.08 -8.96
C VAL A 27 13.89 -9.72 -10.26
N ASN A 28 13.51 -9.15 -11.40
CA ASN A 28 13.88 -9.67 -12.72
C ASN A 28 15.39 -9.61 -13.00
N GLU A 29 16.09 -8.60 -12.47
CA GLU A 29 17.54 -8.45 -12.63
C GLU A 29 18.35 -9.30 -11.61
N ARG A 30 17.78 -9.56 -10.42
CA ARG A 30 18.46 -10.26 -9.32
C ARG A 30 17.55 -11.30 -8.64
N PRO A 31 17.16 -12.37 -9.34
CA PRO A 31 16.21 -13.35 -8.83
C PRO A 31 16.68 -14.09 -7.57
N ASP A 32 18.01 -14.24 -7.38
CA ASP A 32 18.58 -14.89 -6.21
C ASP A 32 18.61 -13.99 -4.95
N GLU A 33 18.47 -12.67 -5.11
CA GLU A 33 18.55 -11.69 -4.01
C GLU A 33 17.17 -11.23 -3.52
N ALA A 34 16.17 -11.22 -4.41
CA ALA A 34 14.80 -10.86 -4.09
C ALA A 34 13.85 -11.84 -4.79
N PRO A 35 13.20 -12.75 -4.07
CA PRO A 35 12.32 -13.75 -4.68
C PRO A 35 10.95 -13.19 -5.09
N GLU A 36 10.54 -12.04 -4.54
CA GLU A 36 9.19 -11.48 -4.69
C GLU A 36 9.22 -9.95 -4.82
N SER A 37 8.28 -9.42 -5.62
CA SER A 37 8.02 -7.99 -5.80
C SER A 37 6.95 -7.49 -4.83
N ASN A 38 6.79 -6.18 -4.75
CA ASN A 38 5.73 -5.52 -3.98
C ASN A 38 4.31 -5.68 -4.57
N GLU A 39 4.13 -6.28 -5.76
CA GLU A 39 2.85 -6.25 -6.51
C GLU A 39 1.67 -6.86 -5.71
N ARG A 40 1.91 -7.90 -4.91
CA ARG A 40 0.87 -8.48 -4.03
C ARG A 40 0.50 -7.54 -2.88
N LEU A 41 1.47 -6.79 -2.36
CA LEU A 41 1.22 -5.79 -1.32
C LEU A 41 0.50 -4.57 -1.90
N GLU A 42 0.84 -4.18 -3.12
CA GLU A 42 0.16 -3.11 -3.87
C GLU A 42 -1.31 -3.46 -4.08
N TYR A 43 -1.60 -4.65 -4.61
CA TYR A 43 -2.98 -5.12 -4.78
C TYR A 43 -3.81 -5.06 -3.48
N LEU A 44 -3.23 -5.49 -2.35
CA LEU A 44 -3.89 -5.39 -1.05
C LEU A 44 -4.03 -3.93 -0.60
N GLY A 45 -2.98 -3.13 -0.77
CA GLY A 45 -2.92 -1.73 -0.39
C GLY A 45 -3.98 -0.88 -1.09
N ASP A 46 -4.19 -1.11 -2.38
CA ASP A 46 -5.22 -0.42 -3.16
C ASP A 46 -6.63 -0.69 -2.62
N ALA A 47 -6.94 -1.94 -2.26
CA ALA A 47 -8.22 -2.28 -1.65
C ALA A 47 -8.40 -1.61 -0.27
N VAL A 48 -7.34 -1.56 0.53
CA VAL A 48 -7.36 -0.89 1.85
C VAL A 48 -7.56 0.61 1.70
N LEU A 49 -6.84 1.25 0.77
CA LEU A 49 -7.00 2.68 0.49
C LEU A 49 -8.40 2.98 -0.05
N GLY A 50 -8.91 2.16 -0.97
CA GLY A 50 -10.26 2.26 -1.49
C GLY A 50 -11.31 2.22 -0.37
N LEU A 51 -11.19 1.28 0.56
CA LEU A 51 -12.09 1.21 1.73
C LEU A 51 -11.99 2.45 2.62
N ALA A 52 -10.77 2.91 2.93
CA ALA A 52 -10.57 4.07 3.78
C ALA A 52 -11.18 5.35 3.17
N ILE A 53 -10.96 5.55 1.86
CA ILE A 53 -11.51 6.70 1.13
C ILE A 53 -13.03 6.59 1.01
N ALA A 54 -13.55 5.41 0.64
CA ALA A 54 -14.99 5.20 0.55
C ALA A 54 -15.69 5.48 1.88
N ARG A 55 -15.09 5.04 3.00
CA ARG A 55 -15.60 5.32 4.33
C ARG A 55 -15.60 6.81 4.67
N GLU A 56 -14.50 7.50 4.36
CA GLU A 56 -14.39 8.94 4.59
C GLU A 56 -15.43 9.72 3.78
N LEU A 57 -15.64 9.37 2.50
CA LEU A 57 -16.64 10.01 1.65
C LEU A 57 -18.06 9.75 2.15
N TYR A 58 -18.36 8.51 2.57
CA TYR A 58 -19.64 8.14 3.14
C TYR A 58 -19.97 8.93 4.42
N ASP A 59 -19.02 9.05 5.35
CA ASP A 59 -19.24 9.76 6.61
C ASP A 59 -19.30 11.29 6.40
N ARG A 60 -18.51 11.82 5.44
CA ARG A 60 -18.41 13.27 5.18
C ARG A 60 -19.59 13.84 4.40
N TYR A 61 -20.22 13.05 3.53
CA TYR A 61 -21.32 13.49 2.66
C TYR A 61 -22.56 12.58 2.81
N PRO A 62 -23.23 12.61 3.98
CA PRO A 62 -24.35 11.72 4.28
C PRO A 62 -25.58 11.93 3.35
N GLU A 63 -25.69 13.08 2.69
CA GLU A 63 -26.75 13.38 1.73
C GLU A 63 -26.45 12.95 0.29
N TYR A 64 -25.24 12.47 -0.01
CA TYR A 64 -24.88 12.05 -1.35
C TYR A 64 -25.42 10.65 -1.64
N ALA A 65 -26.00 10.47 -2.83
CA ALA A 65 -26.32 9.15 -3.34
C ALA A 65 -25.04 8.42 -3.79
N GLU A 66 -25.10 7.09 -3.91
CA GLU A 66 -23.98 6.24 -4.33
C GLU A 66 -23.24 6.78 -5.55
N GLY A 67 -23.96 7.16 -6.62
CA GLY A 67 -23.35 7.65 -7.86
C GLY A 67 -22.64 9.02 -7.74
N GLN A 68 -22.76 9.72 -6.62
CA GLN A 68 -22.00 10.93 -6.32
C GLN A 68 -20.74 10.63 -5.50
N LEU A 69 -20.66 9.43 -4.90
CA LEU A 69 -19.53 8.95 -4.11
C LEU A 69 -18.52 8.11 -4.94
N THR A 70 -18.88 7.77 -6.18
CA THR A 70 -18.10 6.96 -7.14
C THR A 70 -17.75 7.75 -8.40
#